data_AF-A0A971ZK64-F1
#
_entry.id   AF-A0A971ZK64-F1
#
_cell.length_a   1.000
_cell.length_b   1.000
_cell.length_c   1.000
_cell.angle_alpha   90.00
_cell.angle_beta   90.00
_cell.angle_gamma   90.00
#
_symmetry.space_group_name_H-M   'P 1'
#
loop_
_entity.id
_entity.type
_entity.pdbx_description
1 polymer ?
#
loop_
_entity_poly.entity_id
_entity_poly.type
_entity_poly.pdbx_seq_one_letter_code
_entity_poly.pdbx_strand_id
1 'polypeptide(L)'
;VALILQENGADEEMIAAGLLHDVLEDGELDLDYIKNEIKTKLNGRVLEYVIGASERLENRDKTPWRERKWHTIEYLKDKNTPREIKMISCADKLSNARSLFRDLKTEGNNLWNRFNAGYEMQKKYYEGLVESLKDLEGLKMYEEFKEVVRTIFG
;
A
#
# COMPACT_ATOMS: atom_id res chain seq x y z
N VAL A 1 8.14 0.55 5.23
CA VAL A 1 8.03 0.76 3.76
C VAL A 1 9.36 1.18 3.14
N ALA A 2 9.93 2.33 3.54
CA ALA A 2 11.20 2.83 2.98
C ALA A 2 12.37 1.81 2.95
N LEU A 3 12.58 1.04 4.02
CA LEU A 3 13.61 -0.01 4.05
C LEU A 3 13.36 -1.12 3.02
N ILE A 4 12.11 -1.53 2.83
CA ILE A 4 11.74 -2.53 1.81
C ILE A 4 12.08 -2.00 0.41
N LEU A 5 11.78 -0.73 0.15
CA LEU A 5 12.12 -0.08 -1.12
C LEU A 5 13.63 -0.03 -1.35
N GLN A 6 14.40 0.36 -0.33
CA GLN A 6 15.86 0.40 -0.39
C GLN A 6 16.46 -0.99 -0.70
N GLU A 7 15.98 -2.04 -0.03
CA GLU A 7 16.41 -3.43 -0.27
C GLU A 7 16.07 -3.95 -1.68
N ASN A 8 15.12 -3.30 -2.36
CA ASN A 8 14.68 -3.62 -3.72
C ASN A 8 15.22 -2.63 -4.77
N GLY A 9 16.25 -1.85 -4.42
CA GLY A 9 16.98 -1.00 -5.36
C GLY A 9 16.22 0.26 -5.79
N ALA A 10 15.25 0.71 -5.01
CA ALA A 10 14.57 1.97 -5.26
C ALA A 10 15.51 3.17 -5.08
N ASP A 11 15.27 4.25 -5.82
CA ASP A 11 16.03 5.50 -5.69
C ASP A 11 15.63 6.29 -4.42
N GLU A 12 16.40 7.33 -4.11
CA GLU A 12 16.21 8.15 -2.91
C GLU A 12 14.81 8.80 -2.86
N GLU A 13 14.25 9.16 -4.01
CA GLU A 13 12.94 9.83 -4.09
C GLU A 13 11.80 8.84 -3.81
N MET A 14 11.91 7.60 -4.31
CA MET A 14 11.00 6.51 -3.95
C MET A 14 11.12 6.14 -2.47
N ILE A 15 12.34 6.09 -1.91
CA ILE A 15 12.56 5.82 -0.49
C ILE A 15 11.93 6.93 0.37
N ALA A 16 12.12 8.20 -0.01
CA ALA A 16 11.49 9.35 0.64
C ALA A 16 9.96 9.27 0.56
N ALA A 17 9.40 8.95 -0.61
CA ALA A 17 7.97 8.75 -0.76
C ALA A 17 7.45 7.60 0.13
N GLY A 18 8.21 6.52 0.26
CA GLY A 18 7.90 5.42 1.17
C GLY A 18 7.94 5.79 2.66
N LEU A 19 8.67 6.83 3.06
CA LEU A 19 8.59 7.39 4.43
C LEU A 19 7.32 8.22 4.62
N LEU A 20 6.82 8.83 3.56
CA LEU A 20 5.70 9.76 3.57
C LEU A 20 4.36 9.15 3.12
N HIS A 21 4.32 7.88 2.73
CA HIS A 21 3.16 7.28 2.06
C HIS A 21 1.82 7.45 2.80
N ASP A 22 1.79 7.45 4.13
CA ASP A 22 0.55 7.62 4.92
C ASP A 22 0.19 9.09 5.21
N VAL A 23 1.08 10.05 4.94
CA VAL A 23 0.91 11.45 5.38
C VAL A 23 -0.31 12.12 4.74
N LEU A 24 -0.72 11.68 3.55
CA LEU A 24 -1.91 12.18 2.85
C LEU A 24 -3.19 11.43 3.23
N GLU A 25 -3.10 10.27 3.87
CA GLU A 25 -4.26 9.45 4.25
C GLU A 25 -4.63 9.61 5.72
N ASP A 26 -3.64 9.71 6.61
CA ASP A 26 -3.81 9.70 8.07
C ASP A 26 -3.41 11.03 8.74
N GLY A 27 -3.00 12.03 7.94
CA GLY A 27 -2.62 13.35 8.42
C GLY A 27 -3.83 14.18 8.87
N GLU A 28 -3.70 14.86 10.02
CA GLU A 28 -4.71 15.83 10.50
C GLU A 28 -4.56 17.24 9.88
N LEU A 29 -3.47 17.46 9.14
CA LEU A 29 -3.16 18.74 8.53
C LEU A 29 -3.85 18.89 7.17
N ASP A 30 -4.01 20.14 6.74
CA ASP A 30 -4.56 20.47 5.42
C ASP A 30 -3.76 19.82 4.28
N LEU A 31 -4.45 19.12 3.38
CA LEU A 31 -3.80 18.34 2.31
C LEU A 31 -3.01 19.22 1.34
N ASP A 32 -3.48 20.43 1.04
CA ASP A 32 -2.79 21.33 0.12
C ASP A 32 -1.54 21.92 0.78
N TYR A 33 -1.60 22.20 2.08
CA TYR A 33 -0.42 22.54 2.88
C TYR A 33 0.62 21.42 2.86
N ILE A 34 0.24 20.17 3.16
CA ILE A 34 1.17 19.03 3.16
C ILE A 34 1.81 18.83 1.77
N LYS A 35 1.00 18.85 0.70
CA LYS A 35 1.51 18.71 -0.67
C LYS A 35 2.52 19.81 -1.01
N ASN A 36 2.25 21.05 -0.58
CA ASN A 36 3.17 22.17 -0.78
C ASN A 36 4.47 22.00 0.01
N GLU A 37 4.41 21.54 1.26
CA GLU A 37 5.61 21.24 2.06
C GLU A 37 6.45 20.14 1.41
N ILE A 38 5.85 19.03 0.97
CA ILE A 38 6.59 17.96 0.27
C ILE A 38 7.27 18.51 -0.98
N LYS A 39 6.56 19.28 -1.79
CA LYS A 39 7.12 19.84 -3.03
C LYS A 39 8.27 20.82 -2.79
N THR A 40 8.16 21.66 -1.76
CA THR A 40 9.12 22.74 -1.49
C THR A 40 10.33 22.30 -0.65
N LYS A 41 10.14 21.35 0.27
CA LYS A 41 11.21 20.82 1.13
C LYS A 41 11.94 19.65 0.51
N LEU A 42 11.25 18.87 -0.32
CA LEU A 42 11.83 17.77 -1.09
C LEU A 42 11.82 18.18 -2.57
N ASN A 43 10.93 17.61 -3.37
CA ASN A 43 10.77 17.97 -4.78
C ASN A 43 9.43 17.48 -5.35
N GLY A 44 9.17 17.82 -6.62
CA GLY A 44 7.94 17.44 -7.32
C GLY A 44 7.79 15.93 -7.56
N ARG A 45 8.89 15.21 -7.78
CA ARG A 45 8.86 13.76 -8.06
C ARG A 45 8.47 12.96 -6.83
N VAL A 46 8.97 13.33 -5.64
CA VAL A 46 8.51 12.75 -4.36
C VAL A 46 7.03 13.03 -4.17
N LEU A 47 6.56 14.26 -4.42
CA LEU A 47 5.14 14.58 -4.31
C LEU A 47 4.27 13.71 -5.23
N GLU A 48 4.67 13.53 -6.49
CA GLU A 48 3.98 12.66 -7.45
C GLU A 48 3.90 11.22 -6.97
N TYR A 49 4.98 10.69 -6.40
CA TYR A 49 5.01 9.35 -5.82
C TYR A 49 4.11 9.20 -4.60
N VAL A 50 4.15 10.15 -3.66
CA VAL A 50 3.28 10.12 -2.48
C VAL A 50 1.81 10.19 -2.91
N ILE A 51 1.44 11.10 -3.81
CA ILE A 51 0.08 11.22 -4.34
C ILE A 51 -0.36 9.95 -5.08
N GLY A 52 0.54 9.36 -5.87
CA GLY A 52 0.24 8.17 -6.66
C GLY A 52 0.08 6.92 -5.81
N ALA A 53 0.87 6.78 -4.75
CA ALA A 53 0.78 5.65 -3.83
C ALA A 53 -0.37 5.76 -2.82
N SER A 54 -0.95 6.95 -2.65
CA SER A 54 -2.10 7.19 -1.77
C SER A 54 -3.42 6.76 -2.42
N GLU A 55 -4.37 6.31 -1.60
CA GLU A 55 -5.72 5.93 -1.99
C GLU A 55 -6.50 7.17 -2.51
N ARG A 56 -6.48 7.37 -3.83
CA ARG A 56 -7.16 8.48 -4.51
C ARG A 56 -8.68 8.34 -4.51
N LEU A 57 -9.36 8.90 -3.51
CA LEU A 57 -10.82 9.02 -3.51
C LEU A 57 -11.29 10.37 -2.98
N GLU A 58 -12.09 11.08 -3.79
CA GLU A 58 -12.89 12.20 -3.30
C GLU A 58 -13.87 11.68 -2.24
N ASN A 59 -13.93 12.35 -1.08
CA ASN A 59 -14.74 11.93 0.07
C ASN A 59 -14.37 10.54 0.63
N ARG A 60 -13.08 10.16 0.61
CA ARG A 60 -12.56 8.90 1.17
C ARG A 60 -13.22 8.49 2.50
N ASP A 61 -13.35 9.43 3.44
CA ASP A 61 -13.93 9.19 4.78
C ASP A 61 -15.39 8.73 4.74
N LYS A 62 -16.12 9.07 3.67
CA LYS A 62 -17.52 8.71 3.44
C LYS A 62 -17.67 7.51 2.50
N THR A 63 -16.62 7.10 1.81
CA THR A 63 -16.65 5.97 0.88
C THR A 63 -16.50 4.65 1.64
N PRO A 64 -17.38 3.65 1.42
CA PRO A 64 -17.29 2.35 2.08
C PRO A 64 -15.95 1.65 1.84
N TRP A 65 -15.41 0.99 2.87
CA TRP A 65 -14.10 0.31 2.82
C TRP A 65 -13.91 -0.57 1.57
N ARG A 66 -14.96 -1.32 1.20
CA ARG A 66 -14.91 -2.23 0.04
C ARG A 66 -14.67 -1.46 -1.27
N GLU A 67 -15.36 -0.37 -1.49
CA GLU A 67 -15.22 0.45 -2.70
C GLU A 67 -13.81 1.02 -2.79
N ARG A 68 -13.25 1.48 -1.66
CA ARG A 68 -11.88 2.00 -1.61
C ARG A 68 -10.83 0.97 -1.93
N LYS A 69 -10.98 -0.23 -1.36
CA LYS A 69 -10.06 -1.34 -1.56
C LYS A 69 -10.12 -1.90 -2.99
N TRP A 70 -11.30 -1.95 -3.60
CA TRP A 70 -11.44 -2.34 -5.01
C TRP A 70 -10.88 -1.30 -5.96
N HIS A 71 -11.11 0.00 -5.71
CA HIS A 71 -10.51 1.07 -6.49
C HIS A 71 -8.97 0.99 -6.46
N THR A 72 -8.38 0.68 -5.31
CA THR A 72 -6.93 0.45 -5.19
C THR A 72 -6.45 -0.72 -6.06
N ILE A 73 -7.19 -1.85 -6.07
CA ILE A 73 -6.85 -3.01 -6.91
C ILE A 73 -6.89 -2.63 -8.39
N GLU A 74 -7.96 -1.95 -8.83
CA GLU A 74 -8.13 -1.53 -10.23
C GLU A 74 -7.02 -0.57 -10.66
N TYR A 75 -6.73 0.43 -9.82
CA TYR A 75 -5.64 1.38 -10.06
C TYR A 75 -4.28 0.69 -10.21
N LEU A 76 -3.94 -0.24 -9.31
CA LEU A 76 -2.66 -0.95 -9.38
C LEU A 76 -2.59 -1.95 -10.55
N LYS A 77 -3.74 -2.48 -10.99
CA LYS A 77 -3.83 -3.37 -12.14
C LYS A 77 -3.70 -2.64 -13.47
N ASP A 78 -4.00 -1.35 -13.51
CA ASP A 78 -3.82 -0.54 -14.73
C ASP A 78 -2.35 -0.57 -15.18
N LYS A 79 -2.15 -0.80 -16.48
CA LYS A 79 -0.82 -0.81 -17.12
C LYS A 79 -0.23 0.59 -17.23
N ASN A 80 -1.06 1.63 -17.15
CA ASN A 80 -0.63 3.02 -17.18
C ASN A 80 -0.17 3.52 -15.81
N THR A 81 -0.44 2.78 -14.73
CA THR A 81 0.07 3.12 -13.40
C THR A 81 1.59 2.93 -13.38
N PRO A 82 2.38 3.97 -13.08
CA PRO A 82 3.83 3.89 -13.08
C PRO A 82 4.37 2.78 -12.19
N ARG A 83 5.42 2.11 -12.65
CA ARG A 83 6.03 0.98 -11.93
C ARG A 83 6.48 1.38 -10.53
N GLU A 84 7.00 2.59 -10.38
CA GLU A 84 7.49 3.14 -9.12
C GLU A 84 6.36 3.27 -8.09
N ILE A 85 5.17 3.70 -8.52
CA ILE A 85 3.98 3.75 -7.65
C ILE A 85 3.58 2.34 -7.23
N LYS A 86 3.56 1.38 -8.16
CA LYS A 86 3.28 -0.03 -7.82
C LYS A 86 4.30 -0.59 -6.84
N MET A 87 5.58 -0.24 -6.99
CA MET A 87 6.64 -0.64 -6.06
C MET A 87 6.42 -0.07 -4.66
N ILE A 88 6.08 1.22 -4.54
CA ILE A 88 5.78 1.87 -3.25
C ILE A 88 4.56 1.21 -2.59
N SER A 89 3.47 1.02 -3.35
CA SER A 89 2.28 0.34 -2.85
C SER A 89 2.58 -1.11 -2.45
N CYS A 90 3.38 -1.86 -3.21
CA CYS A 90 3.78 -3.22 -2.87
C CYS A 90 4.57 -3.27 -1.55
N ALA A 91 5.51 -2.34 -1.35
CA ALA A 91 6.28 -2.24 -0.12
C ALA A 91 5.41 -1.93 1.11
N ASP A 92 4.40 -1.07 0.95
CA ASP A 92 3.36 -0.83 1.97
C ASP A 92 2.54 -2.11 2.25
N LYS A 93 1.97 -2.73 1.22
CA LYS A 93 1.13 -3.92 1.40
C LYS A 93 1.91 -5.12 1.96
N LEU A 94 3.20 -5.26 1.64
CA LEU A 94 4.08 -6.23 2.29
C LEU A 94 4.26 -5.92 3.78
N SER A 95 4.50 -4.65 4.14
CA SER A 95 4.60 -4.22 5.54
C SER A 95 3.34 -4.58 6.32
N ASN A 96 2.17 -4.30 5.74
CA ASN A 96 0.87 -4.62 6.32
C ASN A 96 0.60 -6.12 6.42
N ALA A 97 0.92 -6.89 5.38
CA ALA A 97 0.79 -8.35 5.40
C ALA A 97 1.70 -8.99 6.45
N ARG A 98 2.94 -8.53 6.60
CA ARG A 98 3.86 -8.98 7.67
C ARG A 98 3.28 -8.70 9.06
N SER A 99 2.69 -7.53 9.27
CA SER A 99 2.00 -7.21 10.53
C SER A 99 0.81 -8.13 10.77
N LEU A 100 -0.04 -8.31 9.75
CA LEU A 100 -1.20 -9.19 9.82
C LEU A 100 -0.79 -10.64 10.15
N PHE A 101 0.29 -11.14 9.56
CA PHE A 101 0.81 -12.47 9.86
C PHE A 101 1.30 -12.62 11.31
N ARG A 102 2.00 -11.62 11.85
CA ARG A 102 2.45 -11.64 13.25
C ARG A 102 1.25 -11.62 14.22
N ASP A 103 0.26 -10.78 13.94
CA ASP A 103 -0.96 -10.69 14.74
C ASP A 103 -1.72 -12.02 14.67
N LEU A 104 -1.80 -12.66 13.49
CA LEU A 104 -2.45 -13.96 13.33
C LEU A 104 -1.78 -15.06 14.14
N LYS A 105 -0.44 -15.07 14.22
CA LYS A 105 0.29 -16.01 15.08
C LYS A 105 0.01 -15.82 16.56
N THR A 106 -0.34 -14.60 16.97
CA THR A 106 -0.53 -14.24 18.38
C THR A 106 -1.98 -14.43 18.81
N GLU A 107 -2.93 -14.01 17.98
CA GLU A 107 -4.36 -13.96 18.29
C GLU A 107 -5.17 -15.10 17.64
N GLY A 108 -4.60 -15.78 16.65
CA GLY A 108 -5.32 -16.77 15.84
C GLY A 108 -6.55 -16.16 15.14
N ASN A 109 -7.64 -16.92 15.06
CA ASN A 109 -8.85 -16.48 14.37
C ASN A 109 -9.56 -15.29 15.03
N ASN A 110 -9.23 -14.95 16.28
CA ASN A 110 -9.82 -13.78 16.95
C ASN A 110 -9.41 -12.46 16.29
N LEU A 111 -8.26 -12.44 15.60
CA LEU A 111 -7.78 -11.31 14.82
C LEU A 111 -8.87 -10.75 13.88
N TRP A 112 -9.65 -11.64 13.26
CA TRP A 112 -10.65 -11.24 12.26
C TRP A 112 -11.79 -10.41 12.85
N ASN A 113 -12.02 -10.49 14.16
CA ASN A 113 -13.01 -9.67 14.86
C ASN A 113 -12.58 -8.19 14.94
N ARG A 114 -11.29 -7.87 14.74
CA ARG A 114 -10.79 -6.49 14.67
C ARG A 114 -11.15 -5.81 13.35
N PHE A 115 -11.57 -6.57 12.33
CA PHE A 115 -11.86 -6.05 10.99
C PHE A 115 -13.35 -6.07 10.68
N ASN A 116 -13.93 -4.90 10.44
CA ASN A 116 -15.34 -4.77 10.02
C ASN A 116 -15.68 -5.57 8.75
N ALA A 117 -14.71 -5.80 7.87
CA ALA A 117 -14.89 -6.52 6.62
C ALA A 117 -14.84 -8.06 6.79
N GLY A 118 -14.30 -8.56 7.92
CA GLY A 118 -14.11 -9.98 8.19
C GLY A 118 -13.04 -10.68 7.32
N TYR A 119 -12.78 -11.96 7.62
CA TYR A 119 -11.75 -12.77 6.97
C TYR A 119 -11.90 -12.85 5.44
N GLU A 120 -13.06 -13.25 4.95
CA GLU A 120 -13.30 -13.52 3.52
C GLU A 120 -13.08 -12.28 2.64
N MET A 121 -13.42 -11.10 3.15
CA MET A 121 -13.21 -9.86 2.41
C MET A 121 -11.74 -9.44 2.44
N GLN A 122 -11.06 -9.62 3.57
CA GLN A 122 -9.62 -9.39 3.67
C GLN A 122 -8.86 -10.31 2.71
N LYS A 123 -9.22 -11.60 2.67
CA LYS A 123 -8.66 -12.58 1.75
C LYS A 123 -8.78 -12.11 0.30
N LYS A 124 -9.99 -11.78 -0.15
CA LYS A 124 -10.24 -11.29 -1.52
C LYS A 124 -9.45 -10.02 -1.84
N TYR A 125 -9.30 -9.12 -0.87
CA TYR A 125 -8.52 -7.90 -1.04
C TYR A 125 -7.02 -8.21 -1.26
N TYR A 126 -6.42 -9.00 -0.37
CA TYR A 126 -5.00 -9.33 -0.47
C TYR A 126 -4.68 -10.21 -1.69
N GLU A 127 -5.54 -11.17 -2.04
CA GLU A 127 -5.38 -11.94 -3.28
C GLU A 127 -5.51 -11.05 -4.52
N GLY A 128 -6.45 -10.10 -4.51
CA GLY A 128 -6.60 -9.10 -5.57
C GLY A 128 -5.39 -8.18 -5.73
N LEU A 129 -4.74 -7.81 -4.61
CA LEU A 129 -3.49 -7.04 -4.62
C LEU A 129 -2.31 -7.83 -5.21
N VAL A 130 -2.20 -9.11 -4.88
CA VAL A 130 -1.15 -9.98 -5.44
C VAL A 130 -1.29 -10.06 -6.97
N GLU A 131 -2.51 -10.19 -7.47
CA GLU A 131 -2.77 -10.23 -8.91
C GLU A 131 -2.58 -8.87 -9.59
N SER A 132 -2.97 -7.76 -8.95
CA SER A 132 -2.81 -6.42 -9.54
C SER A 132 -1.36 -5.98 -9.66
N LEU A 133 -0.48 -6.49 -8.79
CA LEU A 133 0.95 -6.15 -8.73
C LEU A 133 1.85 -7.18 -9.44
N LYS A 134 1.27 -8.10 -10.23
CA LYS A 134 2.00 -9.22 -10.85
C LYS A 134 3.10 -8.80 -11.82
N ASP A 135 3.04 -7.59 -12.38
CA ASP A 135 4.12 -7.04 -13.20
C ASP A 135 5.40 -6.70 -12.41
N LEU A 136 5.36 -6.81 -11.08
CA LEU A 136 6.51 -6.74 -10.19
C LEU A 136 7.19 -8.11 -9.95
N GLU A 137 6.72 -9.19 -10.58
CA GLU A 137 7.35 -10.52 -10.52
C GLU A 137 8.87 -10.44 -10.71
N GLY A 138 9.60 -11.21 -9.90
CA GLY A 138 11.07 -11.18 -9.84
C GLY A 138 11.67 -10.15 -8.87
N LEU A 139 10.89 -9.15 -8.40
CA LEU A 139 11.31 -8.32 -7.27
C LEU A 139 11.14 -9.09 -5.95
N LYS A 140 12.15 -9.05 -5.09
CA LYS A 140 12.15 -9.80 -3.81
C LYS A 140 10.94 -9.45 -2.94
N MET A 141 10.58 -8.17 -2.86
CA MET A 141 9.42 -7.73 -2.08
C MET A 141 8.09 -8.28 -2.61
N TYR A 142 7.94 -8.42 -3.93
CA TYR A 142 6.70 -8.95 -4.50
C TYR A 142 6.58 -10.45 -4.23
N GLU A 143 7.67 -11.20 -4.43
CA GLU A 143 7.69 -12.63 -4.13
C GLU A 143 7.39 -12.91 -2.66
N GLU A 144 7.98 -12.12 -1.76
CA GLU A 144 7.68 -12.23 -0.33
C GLU A 144 6.23 -11.85 -0.02
N PHE A 145 5.70 -10.76 -0.60
CA PHE A 145 4.32 -10.35 -0.39
C PHE A 145 3.35 -11.46 -0.79
N LYS A 146 3.55 -12.05 -1.97
CA LYS A 146 2.78 -13.20 -2.45
C LYS A 146 2.83 -14.38 -1.48
N GLU A 147 4.01 -14.73 -0.97
CA GLU A 147 4.18 -15.85 -0.05
C GLU A 147 3.54 -15.59 1.31
N VAL A 148 3.68 -14.38 1.86
CA VAL A 148 3.04 -14.00 3.13
C VAL A 148 1.52 -14.03 2.99
N VAL A 149 0.97 -13.48 1.90
CA VAL A 149 -0.48 -13.55 1.61
C VAL A 149 -0.95 -14.99 1.52
N ARG A 150 -0.23 -15.85 0.78
CA ARG A 150 -0.53 -17.29 0.70
C ARG A 150 -0.50 -17.96 2.07
N THR A 151 0.44 -17.60 2.93
CA THR A 151 0.57 -18.18 4.27
C THR A 151 -0.59 -17.77 5.19
N ILE A 152 -1.11 -16.54 5.06
CA ILE A 152 -2.20 -16.03 5.88
C ILE A 152 -3.55 -16.64 5.45
N PHE A 153 -3.77 -16.81 4.14
CA PHE A 153 -5.09 -17.07 3.57
C PHE A 153 -5.24 -18.42 2.81
N GLY A 154 -4.15 -19.14 2.62
CA GLY A 154 -4.07 -20.39 1.83
C GLY A 154 -4.19 -21.68 2.63
#